data_AF-A0A2M8X906-F1
#
_entry.id   AF-A0A2M8X906-F1
#
_cell.length_a   1.000
_cell.length_b   1.000
_cell.length_c   1.000
_cell.angle_alpha   90.00
_cell.angle_beta   90.00
_cell.angle_gamma   90.00
#
_symmetry.space_group_name_H-M   'P 1'
#
loop_
_entity.id
_entity.type
_entity.pdbx_description
1 polymer ?
#
loop_
_entity_poly.entity_id
_entity_poly.type
_entity_poly.pdbx_seq_one_letter_code
_entity_poly.pdbx_strand_id
1 'polypeptide(L)'
;MDIKDQIAEATRKLDELHRNPTLQAVLKSKKNTVDVFRDMVMNSKINLDHAQSDFDKELHEFILLLAVFNYELGYELLLGFQGKGQFVANVHYKNALHKLYEFDLMFSKTYFKKIESLLRGKGIVIDSAKLGEVRRQFAAELKDIGDFRDVRNRAGGHYDPDLTVYLAAIDSVEFQVVEKAANTMTKFISTLLSVLASQIKGDHQAVGIGDPEN
;
A
#
# COMPACT_ATOMS: atom_id res chain seq x y z
N MET A 1 7.82 5.84 -21.30
CA MET A 1 6.69 4.97 -20.93
C MET A 1 5.57 5.88 -20.44
N ASP A 2 4.40 5.84 -21.08
CA ASP A 2 3.26 6.73 -20.72
C ASP A 2 2.80 6.43 -19.29
N ILE A 3 2.26 7.41 -18.57
CA ILE A 3 1.74 7.27 -17.19
C ILE A 3 0.75 6.11 -17.10
N LYS A 4 -0.06 5.91 -18.14
CA LYS A 4 -0.99 4.78 -18.26
C LYS A 4 -0.28 3.44 -18.19
N ASP A 5 0.85 3.29 -18.88
CA ASP A 5 1.63 2.07 -18.91
C ASP A 5 2.25 1.81 -17.53
N GLN A 6 2.69 2.87 -16.83
CA GLN A 6 3.30 2.72 -15.50
C GLN A 6 2.27 2.31 -14.44
N ILE A 7 1.10 2.95 -14.43
CA ILE A 7 0.03 2.60 -13.48
C ILE A 7 -0.56 1.23 -13.83
N ALA A 8 -0.73 0.91 -15.11
CA ALA A 8 -1.18 -0.40 -15.55
C ALA A 8 -0.19 -1.50 -15.15
N GLU A 9 1.12 -1.26 -15.29
CA GLU A 9 2.14 -2.20 -14.88
C GLU A 9 2.20 -2.39 -13.36
N ALA A 10 2.09 -1.29 -12.58
CA ALA A 10 2.02 -1.37 -11.13
C ALA A 10 0.77 -2.15 -10.66
N THR A 11 -0.38 -1.88 -11.29
CA THR A 11 -1.65 -2.57 -11.02
C THR A 11 -1.53 -4.06 -11.37
N ARG A 12 -0.97 -4.39 -12.55
CA ARG A 12 -0.76 -5.78 -12.99
C ARG A 12 0.12 -6.56 -12.03
N LYS A 13 1.25 -5.98 -11.59
CA LYS A 13 2.16 -6.62 -10.61
C LYS A 13 1.47 -6.89 -9.28
N LEU A 14 0.66 -5.95 -8.81
CA LEU A 14 -0.12 -6.11 -7.57
C LEU A 14 -1.23 -7.16 -7.71
N ASP A 15 -1.94 -7.19 -8.84
CA ASP A 15 -2.96 -8.20 -9.14
C ASP A 15 -2.38 -9.61 -9.28
N GLU A 16 -1.20 -9.74 -9.91
CA GLU A 16 -0.46 -11.02 -10.01
C GLU A 16 -0.07 -11.55 -8.63
N LEU A 17 0.31 -10.67 -7.71
CA LEU A 17 0.58 -11.02 -6.31
C LEU A 17 -0.70 -11.49 -5.58
N HIS A 18 -1.86 -10.92 -5.90
CA HIS A 18 -3.14 -11.29 -5.29
C HIS A 18 -3.77 -12.58 -5.81
N ARG A 19 -3.56 -12.90 -7.10
CA ARG A 19 -4.13 -14.11 -7.72
C ARG A 19 -3.41 -15.39 -7.31
N ASN A 20 -2.31 -15.29 -6.55
CA ASN A 20 -1.59 -16.43 -6.02
C ASN A 20 -2.20 -16.82 -4.64
N PRO A 21 -2.79 -18.02 -4.48
CA PRO A 21 -3.97 -18.22 -3.62
C PRO A 21 -3.75 -18.19 -2.09
N THR A 22 -2.59 -17.80 -1.60
CA THR A 22 -2.36 -17.55 -0.17
C THR A 22 -1.08 -16.72 -0.02
N LEU A 23 -1.09 -15.70 0.85
CA LEU A 23 0.16 -15.04 1.25
C LEU A 23 1.16 -16.09 1.76
N GLN A 24 0.70 -17.18 2.40
CA GLN A 24 1.53 -18.35 2.75
C GLN A 24 2.13 -19.14 1.56
N ALA A 25 1.46 -19.26 0.41
CA ALA A 25 1.99 -19.94 -0.77
C ALA A 25 3.03 -19.06 -1.49
N VAL A 26 2.78 -17.76 -1.50
CA VAL A 26 3.69 -16.72 -1.99
C VAL A 26 4.93 -16.60 -1.08
N LEU A 27 4.74 -16.57 0.24
CA LEU A 27 5.77 -16.63 1.26
C LEU A 27 6.51 -17.98 1.27
N LYS A 28 5.96 -19.06 0.71
CA LYS A 28 6.72 -20.31 0.45
C LYS A 28 7.66 -20.21 -0.75
N SER A 29 7.42 -19.31 -1.70
CA SER A 29 8.41 -18.89 -2.72
C SER A 29 9.38 -17.80 -2.22
N LYS A 30 9.19 -17.34 -0.96
CA LYS A 30 10.04 -16.61 0.02
C LYS A 30 10.81 -15.36 -0.44
N LYS A 31 11.50 -15.41 -1.57
CA LYS A 31 12.42 -14.37 -2.05
C LYS A 31 11.75 -13.48 -3.10
N ASN A 32 10.93 -14.08 -3.97
CA ASN A 32 10.42 -13.39 -5.15
C ASN A 32 9.50 -12.20 -4.84
N THR A 33 8.65 -12.24 -3.81
CA THR A 33 7.71 -11.12 -3.55
C THR A 33 8.37 -9.90 -2.93
N VAL A 34 9.25 -10.10 -1.95
CA VAL A 34 10.03 -8.99 -1.38
C VAL A 34 10.98 -8.43 -2.42
N ASP A 35 11.57 -9.28 -3.27
CA ASP A 35 12.37 -8.84 -4.41
C ASP A 35 11.53 -8.04 -5.42
N VAL A 36 10.29 -8.45 -5.73
CA VAL A 36 9.38 -7.68 -6.58
C VAL A 36 9.10 -6.29 -6.00
N PHE A 37 8.78 -6.19 -4.71
CA PHE A 37 8.55 -4.89 -4.07
C PHE A 37 9.82 -4.05 -4.00
N ARG A 38 10.98 -4.65 -3.74
CA ARG A 38 12.28 -3.97 -3.81
C ARG A 38 12.51 -3.38 -5.20
N ASP A 39 12.29 -4.18 -6.24
CA ASP A 39 12.47 -3.74 -7.61
C ASP A 39 11.46 -2.64 -7.98
N MET A 40 10.23 -2.70 -7.45
CA MET A 40 9.25 -1.61 -7.57
C MET A 40 9.74 -0.32 -6.88
N VAL A 41 10.33 -0.40 -5.69
CA VAL A 41 10.92 0.76 -5.00
C VAL A 41 12.04 1.36 -5.84
N MET A 42 12.97 0.55 -6.31
CA MET A 42 14.11 1.02 -7.12
C MET A 42 13.64 1.67 -8.42
N ASN A 43 12.73 1.04 -9.15
CA ASN A 43 12.19 1.59 -10.39
C ASN A 43 11.39 2.88 -10.14
N SER A 44 10.60 2.94 -9.07
CA SER A 44 9.83 4.15 -8.72
C SER A 44 10.76 5.31 -8.34
N LYS A 45 11.87 5.02 -7.66
CA LYS A 45 12.90 6.03 -7.34
C LYS A 45 13.60 6.54 -8.59
N ILE A 46 13.95 5.64 -9.51
CA ILE A 46 14.53 6.02 -10.81
C ILE A 46 13.54 6.91 -11.57
N ASN A 47 12.27 6.54 -11.66
CA ASN A 47 11.27 7.35 -12.36
C ASN A 47 11.07 8.73 -11.71
N LEU A 48 11.10 8.80 -10.38
CA LEU A 48 11.06 10.05 -9.63
C LEU A 48 12.26 10.96 -9.98
N ASP A 49 13.46 10.41 -10.09
CA ASP A 49 14.67 11.18 -10.41
C ASP A 49 14.69 11.69 -11.86
N HIS A 50 13.94 11.04 -12.76
CA HIS A 50 13.80 11.44 -14.16
C HIS A 50 12.54 12.25 -14.46
N ALA A 51 11.71 12.54 -13.45
CA ALA A 51 10.50 13.33 -13.60
C ALA A 51 10.81 14.73 -14.16
N GLN A 52 10.14 15.12 -15.24
CA GLN A 52 10.37 16.40 -15.93
C GLN A 52 9.39 17.49 -15.52
N SER A 53 8.32 17.14 -14.80
CA SER A 53 7.31 18.08 -14.31
C SER A 53 7.00 17.86 -12.83
N ASP A 54 6.53 18.90 -12.15
CA ASP A 54 6.11 18.81 -10.74
C ASP A 54 5.02 17.76 -10.54
N PHE A 55 4.13 17.62 -11.52
CA PHE A 55 3.11 16.58 -11.50
C PHE A 55 3.71 15.17 -11.56
N ASP A 56 4.63 14.92 -12.50
CA ASP A 56 5.25 13.59 -12.64
C ASP A 56 6.01 13.24 -11.36
N LYS A 57 6.64 14.24 -10.77
CA LYS A 57 7.33 14.12 -9.48
C LYS A 57 6.36 13.71 -8.38
N GLU A 58 5.26 14.43 -8.19
CA GLU A 58 4.26 14.11 -7.17
C GLU A 58 3.59 12.73 -7.38
N LEU A 59 3.35 12.35 -8.64
CA LEU A 59 2.84 11.03 -8.98
C LEU A 59 3.84 9.93 -8.64
N HIS A 60 5.12 10.11 -9.01
CA HIS A 60 6.17 9.14 -8.69
C HIS A 60 6.48 9.09 -7.20
N GLU A 61 6.38 10.20 -6.46
CA GLU A 61 6.42 10.21 -4.99
C GLU A 61 5.31 9.34 -4.41
N PHE A 62 4.09 9.44 -4.93
CA PHE A 62 2.97 8.62 -4.49
C PHE A 62 3.21 7.13 -4.78
N ILE A 63 3.63 6.78 -6.00
CA ILE A 63 3.93 5.39 -6.37
C ILE A 63 5.08 4.83 -5.52
N LEU A 64 6.13 5.63 -5.31
CA LEU A 64 7.27 5.25 -4.46
C LEU A 64 6.82 4.99 -3.02
N LEU A 65 5.96 5.83 -2.45
CA LEU A 65 5.39 5.60 -1.11
C LEU A 65 4.67 4.26 -1.02
N LEU A 66 3.83 3.92 -1.99
CA LEU A 66 3.13 2.63 -2.02
C LEU A 66 4.12 1.46 -2.15
N ALA A 67 5.15 1.61 -2.98
CA ALA A 67 6.17 0.59 -3.16
C ALA A 67 6.98 0.37 -1.88
N VAL A 68 7.41 1.45 -1.21
CA VAL A 68 8.15 1.39 0.06
C VAL A 68 7.30 0.73 1.13
N PHE A 69 6.04 1.14 1.27
CA PHE A 69 5.13 0.52 2.23
C PHE A 69 5.00 -0.99 2.02
N ASN A 70 4.74 -1.45 0.78
CA ASN A 70 4.59 -2.87 0.49
C ASN A 70 5.90 -3.65 0.68
N TYR A 71 7.04 -3.06 0.31
CA TYR A 71 8.36 -3.65 0.57
C TYR A 71 8.60 -3.85 2.06
N GLU A 72 8.40 -2.80 2.85
CA GLU A 72 8.61 -2.82 4.29
C GLU A 72 7.66 -3.80 4.99
N LEU A 73 6.38 -3.80 4.62
CA LEU A 73 5.39 -4.73 5.15
C LEU A 73 5.75 -6.19 4.81
N GLY A 74 6.07 -6.45 3.53
CA GLY A 74 6.48 -7.77 3.08
C GLY A 74 7.77 -8.27 3.75
N TYR A 75 8.72 -7.37 3.99
CA TYR A 75 9.96 -7.69 4.69
C TYR A 75 9.73 -8.08 6.15
N GLU A 76 8.90 -7.33 6.89
CA GLU A 76 8.56 -7.69 8.29
C GLU A 76 7.83 -9.02 8.37
N LEU A 77 6.88 -9.29 7.46
CA LEU A 77 6.18 -10.57 7.41
C LEU A 77 7.16 -11.73 7.11
N LEU A 78 8.12 -11.53 6.19
CA LEU A 78 9.14 -12.51 5.89
C LEU A 78 10.04 -12.78 7.10
N LEU A 79 10.49 -11.74 7.81
CA LEU A 79 11.30 -11.88 9.00
C LEU A 79 10.54 -12.57 10.13
N GLY A 80 9.26 -12.24 10.33
CA GLY A 80 8.41 -12.92 11.30
C GLY A 80 8.28 -14.41 11.00
N PHE A 81 8.12 -14.77 9.73
CA PHE A 81 8.08 -16.16 9.30
C PHE A 81 9.43 -16.90 9.50
N GLN A 82 10.54 -16.21 9.27
CA GLN A 82 11.89 -16.78 9.38
C GLN A 82 12.44 -16.78 10.81
N GLY A 83 11.81 -16.03 11.72
CA GLY A 83 12.24 -15.87 13.10
C GLY A 83 12.35 -17.20 13.83
N LYS A 84 13.43 -17.39 14.58
CA LYS A 84 13.59 -18.55 15.47
C LYS A 84 12.90 -18.24 16.80
N GLY A 85 11.70 -18.77 16.98
CA GLY A 85 10.91 -18.66 18.20
C GLY A 85 9.75 -17.68 18.08
N GLN A 86 8.67 -17.98 18.82
CA GLN A 86 7.41 -17.25 18.70
C GLN A 86 7.55 -15.77 19.05
N PHE A 87 8.29 -15.44 20.11
CA PHE A 87 8.46 -14.04 20.53
C PHE A 87 9.15 -13.18 19.46
N VAL A 88 10.20 -13.69 18.82
CA VAL A 88 10.90 -12.99 17.73
C VAL A 88 9.95 -12.77 16.55
N ALA A 89 9.13 -13.76 16.21
CA ALA A 89 8.11 -13.63 15.18
C ALA A 89 7.08 -12.53 15.54
N ASN A 90 6.61 -12.53 16.79
CA ASN A 90 5.66 -11.56 17.30
C ASN A 90 6.19 -10.12 17.26
N VAL A 91 7.49 -9.91 17.51
CA VAL A 91 8.13 -8.59 17.37
C VAL A 91 8.00 -8.07 15.93
N HIS A 92 8.25 -8.91 14.93
CA HIS A 92 8.10 -8.55 13.52
C HIS A 92 6.64 -8.33 13.13
N TYR A 93 5.73 -9.18 13.59
CA TYR A 93 4.30 -9.02 13.35
C TYR A 93 3.76 -7.73 13.97
N LYS A 94 4.22 -7.35 15.16
CA LYS A 94 3.93 -6.06 15.77
C LYS A 94 4.42 -4.90 14.88
N ASN A 95 5.62 -4.99 14.32
CA ASN A 95 6.15 -3.95 13.44
C ASN A 95 5.35 -3.85 12.12
N ALA A 96 4.89 -4.99 11.58
CA ALA A 96 4.00 -5.02 10.43
C ALA A 96 2.64 -4.35 10.73
N LEU A 97 2.03 -4.65 11.89
CA LEU A 97 0.80 -3.98 12.35
C LEU A 97 0.99 -2.46 12.51
N HIS A 98 2.12 -2.05 13.07
CA HIS A 98 2.43 -0.63 13.22
C HIS A 98 2.48 0.07 11.85
N LYS A 99 3.14 -0.53 10.85
CA LYS A 99 3.19 -0.01 9.48
C LYS A 99 1.80 0.06 8.85
N LEU A 100 0.98 -0.98 9.02
CA LEU A 100 -0.41 -1.02 8.53
C LEU A 100 -1.26 0.11 9.11
N TYR A 101 -1.18 0.30 10.43
CA TYR A 101 -1.92 1.35 11.14
C TYR A 101 -1.50 2.75 10.71
N GLU A 102 -0.19 3.04 10.74
CA GLU A 102 0.33 4.37 10.38
C GLU A 102 0.05 4.68 8.90
N PHE A 103 0.18 3.69 8.02
CA PHE A 103 -0.17 3.84 6.61
C PHE A 103 -1.66 4.15 6.43
N ASP A 104 -2.57 3.39 7.05
CA ASP A 104 -4.01 3.64 6.95
C ASP A 104 -4.38 5.07 7.41
N LEU A 105 -3.82 5.47 8.55
CA LEU A 105 -4.03 6.78 9.15
C LEU A 105 -3.54 7.91 8.24
N MET A 106 -2.32 7.79 7.74
CA MET A 106 -1.69 8.75 6.84
C MET A 106 -2.43 8.82 5.50
N PHE A 107 -2.82 7.66 4.96
CA PHE A 107 -3.47 7.56 3.66
C PHE A 107 -4.83 8.25 3.67
N SER A 108 -5.62 7.96 4.70
CA SER A 108 -6.97 8.52 4.91
C SER A 108 -6.95 10.03 5.13
N LYS A 109 -5.95 10.53 5.87
CA LYS A 109 -5.87 11.96 6.20
C LYS A 109 -5.30 12.81 5.07
N THR A 110 -4.29 12.31 4.38
CA THR A 110 -3.45 13.13 3.50
C THR A 110 -3.56 12.73 2.05
N TYR A 111 -3.27 11.47 1.73
CA TYR A 111 -3.00 11.08 0.35
C TYR A 111 -4.26 10.93 -0.50
N PHE A 112 -5.40 10.57 0.11
CA PHE A 112 -6.66 10.48 -0.62
C PHE A 112 -7.00 11.81 -1.32
N LYS A 113 -6.91 12.93 -0.60
CA LYS A 113 -7.15 14.27 -1.16
C LYS A 113 -6.03 14.73 -2.08
N LYS A 114 -4.77 14.38 -1.77
CA LYS A 114 -3.61 14.77 -2.59
C LYS A 114 -3.70 14.17 -3.99
N ILE A 115 -4.04 12.89 -4.11
CA ILE A 115 -4.18 12.20 -5.42
C ILE A 115 -5.31 12.83 -6.25
N GLU A 116 -6.44 13.12 -5.62
CA GLU A 116 -7.57 13.78 -6.29
C GLU A 116 -7.16 15.15 -6.83
N SER A 117 -6.51 15.96 -6.00
CA SER A 117 -6.02 17.28 -6.40
C SER A 117 -4.99 17.20 -7.53
N LEU A 118 -4.08 16.23 -7.45
CA LEU A 118 -3.02 16.00 -8.42
C LEU A 118 -3.60 15.72 -9.82
N LEU A 119 -4.55 14.79 -9.91
CA LEU A 119 -5.16 14.40 -11.19
C LEU A 119 -6.07 15.50 -11.75
N ARG A 120 -6.81 16.20 -10.89
CA ARG A 120 -7.61 17.38 -11.32
C ARG A 120 -6.73 18.46 -11.94
N GLY A 121 -5.51 18.68 -11.41
CA GLY A 121 -4.53 19.60 -11.98
C GLY A 121 -4.09 19.27 -13.42
N LYS A 122 -4.32 18.04 -13.89
CA LYS A 122 -4.09 17.61 -15.28
C LYS A 122 -5.35 17.55 -16.13
N GLY A 123 -6.47 18.07 -15.63
CA GLY A 123 -7.76 17.98 -16.30
C GLY A 123 -8.36 16.58 -16.31
N ILE A 124 -7.83 15.66 -15.50
CA ILE A 124 -8.39 14.31 -15.30
C ILE A 124 -9.44 14.42 -14.21
N VAL A 125 -10.70 14.22 -14.57
CA VAL A 125 -11.83 14.34 -13.64
C VAL A 125 -12.04 12.99 -12.96
N ILE A 126 -11.49 12.86 -11.76
CA ILE A 126 -11.79 11.72 -10.91
C ILE A 126 -13.21 11.86 -10.36
N ASP A 127 -13.99 10.80 -10.52
CA ASP A 127 -15.20 10.59 -9.72
C ASP A 127 -14.81 10.24 -8.28
N SER A 128 -14.80 11.24 -7.40
CA SER A 128 -14.49 11.09 -5.97
C SER A 128 -15.45 10.12 -5.27
N ALA A 129 -16.66 9.90 -5.80
CA ALA A 129 -17.60 8.93 -5.24
C ALA A 129 -17.10 7.50 -5.42
N LYS A 130 -16.45 7.18 -6.56
CA LYS A 130 -15.82 5.88 -6.81
C LYS A 130 -14.62 5.63 -5.89
N LEU A 131 -13.76 6.62 -5.69
CA LEU A 131 -12.67 6.49 -4.73
C LEU A 131 -13.20 6.28 -3.31
N GLY A 132 -14.26 7.01 -2.94
CA GLY A 132 -14.92 6.86 -1.65
C GLY A 132 -15.60 5.49 -1.51
N GLU A 133 -16.12 4.93 -2.59
CA GLU A 133 -16.70 3.59 -2.63
C GLU A 133 -15.65 2.51 -2.38
N VAL A 134 -14.47 2.61 -2.98
CA VAL A 134 -13.35 1.70 -2.67
C VAL A 134 -13.06 1.75 -1.17
N ARG A 135 -12.94 2.95 -0.56
CA ARG A 135 -12.72 3.05 0.88
C ARG A 135 -13.85 2.43 1.70
N ARG A 136 -15.11 2.63 1.31
CA ARG A 136 -16.29 2.04 1.97
C ARG A 136 -16.29 0.52 1.87
N GLN A 137 -15.90 -0.04 0.73
CA GLN A 137 -15.84 -1.49 0.51
C GLN A 137 -14.94 -2.20 1.53
N PHE A 138 -13.84 -1.56 1.92
CA PHE A 138 -12.88 -2.12 2.88
C PHE A 138 -13.02 -1.50 4.28
N ALA A 139 -14.02 -0.67 4.55
CA ALA A 139 -14.10 0.11 5.78
C ALA A 139 -14.22 -0.77 7.04
N ALA A 140 -14.94 -1.89 6.94
CA ALA A 140 -15.08 -2.83 8.05
C ALA A 140 -13.74 -3.52 8.35
N GLU A 141 -13.06 -4.02 7.33
CA GLU A 141 -11.79 -4.73 7.47
C GLU A 141 -10.62 -3.80 7.83
N LEU A 142 -10.65 -2.55 7.38
CA LEU A 142 -9.69 -1.52 7.79
C LEU A 142 -9.96 -1.05 9.23
N LYS A 143 -11.20 -1.11 9.70
CA LYS A 143 -11.51 -0.83 11.11
C LYS A 143 -10.85 -1.85 12.03
N ASP A 144 -10.76 -3.13 11.63
CA ASP A 144 -10.04 -4.16 12.39
C ASP A 144 -8.56 -3.76 12.61
N ILE A 145 -7.94 -3.01 11.69
CA ILE A 145 -6.57 -2.48 11.87
C ILE A 145 -6.52 -1.49 13.05
N GLY A 146 -7.60 -0.71 13.23
CA GLY A 146 -7.76 0.23 14.35
C GLY A 146 -7.83 -0.46 15.72
N ASP A 147 -8.25 -1.72 15.78
CA ASP A 147 -8.32 -2.48 17.03
C ASP A 147 -6.91 -2.81 17.58
N PHE A 148 -5.87 -2.73 16.75
CA PHE A 148 -4.46 -2.86 17.18
C PHE A 148 -3.88 -1.56 17.76
N ARG A 149 -4.70 -0.53 17.97
CA ARG A 149 -4.27 0.73 18.59
C ARG A 149 -3.56 0.50 19.92
N ASP A 150 -4.01 -0.46 20.72
CA ASP A 150 -3.40 -0.76 22.02
C ASP A 150 -2.01 -1.38 21.86
N VAL A 151 -1.84 -2.35 20.95
CA VAL A 151 -0.52 -2.91 20.60
C VAL A 151 0.40 -1.81 20.08
N ARG A 152 -0.11 -0.93 19.21
CA ARG A 152 0.64 0.22 18.69
C ARG A 152 1.05 1.18 19.79
N ASN A 153 0.17 1.50 20.74
CA ASN A 153 0.46 2.48 21.78
C ASN A 153 1.40 1.92 22.85
N ARG A 154 1.29 0.62 23.16
CA ARG A 154 2.07 -0.04 24.22
C ARG A 154 3.39 -0.60 23.71
N ALA A 155 3.48 -0.99 22.43
CA ALA A 155 4.67 -1.63 21.86
C ALA A 155 5.23 -0.95 20.60
N GLY A 156 4.65 0.18 20.17
CA GLY A 156 5.06 0.88 18.96
C GLY A 156 6.03 2.04 19.24
N GLY A 157 7.25 1.94 18.70
CA GLY A 157 8.25 3.02 18.60
C GLY A 157 8.82 3.60 19.91
N HIS A 158 8.03 3.60 20.98
CA HIS A 158 8.35 4.09 22.31
C HIS A 158 8.05 2.94 23.28
N TYR A 159 8.98 2.66 24.19
CA TYR A 159 8.80 1.60 25.18
C TYR A 159 7.79 2.07 26.23
N ASP A 160 6.77 1.24 26.51
CA ASP A 160 5.90 1.46 27.67
C ASP A 160 6.77 1.43 28.95
N PRO A 161 6.56 2.36 29.89
CA PRO A 161 7.27 2.33 31.17
C PRO A 161 7.02 1.04 31.96
N ASP A 162 5.87 0.37 31.76
CA ASP A 162 5.61 -0.96 32.29
C ASP A 162 6.05 -2.03 31.27
N LEU A 163 7.22 -2.62 31.53
CA LEU A 163 7.78 -3.69 30.70
C LEU A 163 6.85 -4.90 30.58
N THR A 164 6.06 -5.21 31.61
CA THR A 164 5.13 -6.34 31.59
C THR A 164 4.03 -6.10 30.57
N VAL A 165 3.49 -4.88 30.54
CA VAL A 165 2.48 -4.45 29.58
C VAL A 165 3.04 -4.45 28.15
N TYR A 166 4.27 -3.98 27.97
CA TYR A 166 4.96 -4.02 26.68
C TYR A 166 5.10 -5.45 26.14
N LEU A 167 5.62 -6.37 26.97
CA LEU A 167 5.83 -7.77 26.58
C LEU A 167 4.50 -8.48 26.28
N ALA A 168 3.49 -8.30 27.13
CA ALA A 168 2.16 -8.87 26.92
C ALA A 168 1.51 -8.37 25.61
N ALA A 169 1.70 -7.09 25.27
CA ALA A 169 1.21 -6.53 24.02
C ALA A 169 1.87 -7.20 22.81
N ILE A 170 3.18 -7.47 22.85
CA ILE A 170 3.88 -8.21 21.79
C ILE A 170 3.37 -9.64 21.70
N ASP A 171 3.26 -10.33 22.85
CA ASP A 171 2.82 -11.73 22.89
C ASP A 171 1.42 -11.95 22.33
N SER A 172 0.55 -10.94 22.45
CA SER A 172 -0.82 -10.98 21.91
C SER A 172 -0.92 -10.93 20.39
N VAL A 173 0.18 -10.66 19.67
CA VAL A 173 0.15 -10.50 18.22
C VAL A 173 0.26 -11.84 17.51
N GLU A 174 -0.81 -12.25 16.85
CA GLU A 174 -0.87 -13.50 16.08
C GLU A 174 -0.67 -13.28 14.58
N PHE A 175 0.04 -14.22 13.92
CA PHE A 175 0.32 -14.15 12.49
C PHE A 175 -0.94 -14.02 11.64
N GLN A 176 -1.97 -14.82 11.91
CA GLN A 176 -3.21 -14.88 11.12
C GLN A 176 -3.91 -13.51 11.07
N VAL A 177 -3.83 -12.79 12.19
CA VAL A 177 -4.40 -11.46 12.34
C VAL A 177 -3.63 -10.46 11.48
N VAL A 178 -2.30 -10.47 11.56
CA VAL A 178 -1.44 -9.59 10.76
C VAL A 178 -1.54 -9.91 9.27
N GLU A 179 -1.58 -11.18 8.90
CA GLU A 179 -1.78 -11.65 7.52
C GLU A 179 -3.12 -11.16 6.96
N LYS A 180 -4.22 -11.26 7.73
CA LYS A 180 -5.54 -10.75 7.32
C LYS A 180 -5.49 -9.24 7.07
N ALA A 181 -4.90 -8.48 8.00
CA ALA A 181 -4.78 -7.03 7.89
C ALA A 181 -3.91 -6.62 6.68
N ALA A 182 -2.77 -7.28 6.48
CA ALA A 182 -1.90 -7.06 5.33
C ALA A 182 -2.62 -7.33 4.01
N ASN A 183 -3.28 -8.49 3.89
CA ASN A 183 -4.05 -8.84 2.70
C ASN A 183 -5.16 -7.82 2.39
N THR A 184 -5.85 -7.33 3.43
CA THR A 184 -6.88 -6.30 3.30
C THR A 184 -6.28 -5.01 2.74
N MET A 185 -5.16 -4.55 3.31
CA MET A 185 -4.51 -3.33 2.87
C MET A 185 -3.98 -3.44 1.44
N THR A 186 -3.35 -4.56 1.07
CA THR A 186 -2.87 -4.77 -0.30
C THR A 186 -4.03 -4.77 -1.30
N LYS A 187 -5.16 -5.43 -0.97
CA LYS A 187 -6.38 -5.42 -1.80
C LYS A 187 -6.92 -4.00 -1.96
N PHE A 188 -7.06 -3.26 -0.86
CA PHE A 188 -7.48 -1.86 -0.90
C PHE A 188 -6.60 -1.02 -1.82
N ILE A 189 -5.27 -1.08 -1.67
CA ILE A 189 -4.31 -0.34 -2.50
C ILE A 189 -4.46 -0.72 -3.98
N SER A 190 -4.61 -2.00 -4.28
CA SER A 190 -4.66 -2.48 -5.67
C SER A 190 -5.97 -2.14 -6.36
N THR A 191 -7.09 -2.25 -5.64
CA THR A 191 -8.40 -1.77 -6.12
C THR A 191 -8.36 -0.27 -6.37
N LEU A 192 -7.76 0.50 -5.45
CA LEU A 192 -7.61 1.94 -5.62
C LEU A 192 -6.79 2.28 -6.89
N LEU A 193 -5.63 1.65 -7.05
CA LEU A 193 -4.78 1.86 -8.23
C LEU A 193 -5.50 1.46 -9.52
N SER A 194 -6.27 0.38 -9.50
CA SER A 194 -7.10 -0.04 -10.65
C SER A 194 -8.14 1.01 -11.04
N VAL A 195 -8.84 1.58 -10.05
CA VAL A 195 -9.81 2.66 -10.28
C VAL A 195 -9.12 3.89 -10.86
N LEU A 196 -7.98 4.31 -10.28
CA LEU A 196 -7.19 5.42 -10.80
C LEU A 196 -6.75 5.18 -12.25
N ALA A 197 -6.22 3.98 -12.54
CA ALA A 197 -5.82 3.58 -13.89
C ALA A 197 -6.98 3.67 -14.89
N SER A 198 -8.17 3.21 -14.48
CA SER A 198 -9.36 3.20 -15.33
C SER A 198 -9.86 4.61 -15.66
N GLN A 199 -9.83 5.53 -14.68
CA GLN A 199 -10.27 6.91 -14.88
C GLN A 199 -9.29 7.70 -15.73
N ILE A 200 -7.99 7.49 -15.54
CA ILE A 200 -6.96 8.06 -16.42
C ILE A 200 -7.11 7.55 -17.86
N LYS A 201 -7.53 6.29 -18.07
CA LYS A 201 -7.79 5.76 -19.42
C LYS A 201 -9.08 6.29 -20.04
N GLY A 202 -10.14 6.43 -19.26
CA GLY A 202 -11.47 6.85 -19.72
C GLY A 202 -11.54 8.29 -20.24
N ASP A 203 -10.87 9.23 -19.57
CA ASP A 203 -10.90 10.64 -19.97
C ASP A 203 -10.21 10.90 -21.32
N HIS A 204 -9.21 10.08 -21.69
CA HIS A 204 -8.55 10.20 -22.99
C HIS A 204 -9.36 9.66 -24.18
N GLN A 205 -10.47 8.94 -23.96
CA GLN A 205 -11.43 8.63 -25.02
C GLN A 205 -12.49 9.73 -25.19
N ALA A 206 -12.72 10.55 -24.16
CA ALA A 206 -13.66 11.66 -24.18
C ALA A 206 -13.02 12.99 -24.65
N VAL A 207 -11.72 13.17 -24.43
CA VAL A 207 -10.94 14.24 -25.05
C VAL A 207 -10.50 13.79 -26.43
N GLY A 208 -11.47 13.75 -27.36
CA GLY A 208 -11.17 13.75 -28.78
C GLY A 208 -10.22 14.91 -29.05
N ILE A 209 -9.00 14.59 -29.48
CA ILE A 209 -8.14 15.51 -30.19
C ILE A 209 -8.99 15.95 -31.39
N GLY A 210 -9.54 17.15 -31.33
CA GLY A 210 -10.07 17.81 -32.51
C GLY A 210 -8.91 17.90 -33.50
N ASP A 211 -9.11 17.33 -34.69
CA ASP A 211 -8.19 17.52 -35.81
C ASP A 211 -7.88 19.01 -35.94
N PRO A 212 -6.60 19.43 -35.96
CA PRO A 212 -6.23 20.80 -36.25
C PRO A 212 -6.38 21.17 -37.74
N GLU A 213 -7.14 20.39 -38.52
CA GLU A 213 -7.49 20.69 -39.91
C GLU A 213 -8.97 21.06 -40.03
N ASN A 214 -9.31 22.29 -39.64
CA ASN A 214 -10.35 23.14 -40.23
C ASN A 214 -10.21 24.59 -39.75
#